data_AF-A0A1M7RPX4-F1
#
_entry.id   AF-A0A1M7RPX4-F1
#
_cell.length_a   1.000
_cell.length_b   1.000
_cell.length_c   1.000
_cell.angle_alpha   90.00
_cell.angle_beta   90.00
_cell.angle_gamma   90.00
#
_symmetry.space_group_name_H-M   'P 1'
#
loop_
_entity.id
_entity.type
_entity.pdbx_description
1 polymer ?
#
loop_
_entity_poly.entity_id
_entity_poly.type
_entity_poly.pdbx_seq_one_letter_code
_entity_poly.pdbx_strand_id
1 'polypeptide(L)' 'MELLDRFMLLSDAAQFAITGGLFWAFAGFAGVMERRRMKRRDVSRLEQVGWVPWLGLFMACAVIGGGMLAMSLPVVLGSL' A
#
# COMPACT_ATOMS: atom_id res chain seq x y z
N MET A 1 -6.37 19.70 10.91
CA MET A 1 -5.06 20.39 11.05
C MET A 1 -4.19 19.69 12.09
N GLU A 2 -4.68 19.39 13.30
CA GLU A 2 -3.87 18.73 14.36
C GLU A 2 -3.14 17.42 13.96
N LEU A 3 -3.75 16.58 13.12
CA LEU A 3 -3.14 15.34 12.63
C LEU A 3 -1.94 15.59 11.70
N LEU A 4 -2.01 16.64 10.87
CA LEU A 4 -0.91 17.05 9.99
C LEU A 4 0.21 17.69 10.80
N ASP A 5 -0.14 18.49 11.81
CA ASP A 5 0.83 19.12 12.70
C ASP A 5 1.62 18.07 13.51
N ARG A 6 0.93 17.06 14.05
CA ARG A 6 1.59 15.90 14.69
C ARG A 6 2.49 15.12 13.74
N PHE A 7 2.11 15.01 12.48
CA PHE A 7 2.91 14.33 11.47
C PHE A 7 4.18 15.11 11.13
N MET A 8 4.07 16.44 10.97
CA MET A 8 5.22 17.32 10.71
C MET A 8 6.22 17.37 11.88
N LEU A 9 5.75 17.16 13.11
CA LEU A 9 6.60 17.06 14.29
C LEU A 9 7.31 15.71 14.44
N LEU A 10 6.90 14.70 13.67
CA LEU A 10 7.53 13.37 13.68
C LEU A 10 8.86 13.40 12.92
N SER A 11 9.82 12.56 13.34
CA SER A 11 11.08 12.40 12.60
C SER A 11 10.83 11.95 11.17
N ASP A 12 11.69 12.36 10.24
CA ASP A 12 11.56 11.99 8.81
C ASP A 12 11.45 10.47 8.64
N ALA A 13 12.22 9.70 9.40
CA ALA A 13 12.14 8.24 9.39
C ALA A 13 10.76 7.71 9.83
N ALA A 14 10.16 8.31 10.85
CA ALA A 14 8.83 7.92 11.32
C ALA A 14 7.74 8.32 10.32
N GLN A 15 7.84 9.48 9.67
CA GLN A 15 6.93 9.88 8.59
C GLN A 15 7.00 8.89 7.41
N PHE A 16 8.21 8.48 7.02
CA PHE A 16 8.45 7.47 5.98
C PHE A 16 7.90 6.08 6.35
N ALA A 17 8.04 5.67 7.62
CA ALA A 17 7.51 4.40 8.09
C ALA A 17 5.98 4.36 8.03
N ILE A 18 5.30 5.43 8.44
CA ILE A 18 3.83 5.47 8.42
C ILE A 18 3.32 5.55 6.98
N THR A 19 3.90 6.42 6.15
CA THR A 19 3.50 6.54 4.74
C THR A 19 3.78 5.26 3.95
N GLY A 20 4.94 4.64 4.13
CA GLY A 20 5.28 3.34 3.56
C GLY A 20 4.32 2.24 4.03
N GLY A 21 3.97 2.23 5.31
CA GLY A 21 2.98 1.32 5.91
C GLY A 21 1.60 1.47 5.29
N LEU A 22 1.14 2.71 5.06
CA LEU A 22 -0.14 2.98 4.38
C LEU A 22 -0.14 2.47 2.94
N PHE A 23 0.94 2.71 2.19
CA PHE A 23 1.07 2.19 0.82
C PHE A 23 1.08 0.67 0.80
N TRP A 24 1.76 0.04 1.75
CA TRP A 24 1.84 -1.41 1.86
C TRP A 24 0.49 -2.03 2.27
N ALA A 25 -0.25 -1.39 3.18
CA ALA A 25 -1.62 -1.78 3.53
C ALA A 25 -2.58 -1.65 2.32
N PHE A 26 -2.46 -0.56 1.56
CA PHE A 26 -3.24 -0.38 0.33
C PHE A 26 -2.88 -1.42 -0.75
N ALA A 27 -1.61 -1.81 -0.85
CA ALA A 27 -1.20 -2.92 -1.71
C ALA A 27 -1.94 -4.20 -1.28
N GLY A 28 -1.93 -4.55 0.01
CA GLY A 28 -2.70 -5.69 0.53
C GLY A 28 -4.18 -5.65 0.13
N PHE A 29 -4.81 -4.47 0.23
CA PHE A 29 -6.18 -4.25 -0.24
C PHE A 29 -6.34 -4.49 -1.74
N ALA A 30 -5.47 -3.94 -2.58
CA ALA A 30 -5.48 -4.14 -4.03
C ALA A 30 -5.34 -5.63 -4.39
N GLY A 31 -4.47 -6.36 -3.68
CA GLY A 31 -4.32 -7.81 -3.85
C GLY A 31 -5.58 -8.60 -3.46
N VAL A 32 -6.28 -8.20 -2.40
CA VAL A 32 -7.57 -8.82 -2.01
C VAL A 32 -8.64 -8.56 -3.07
N MET A 33 -8.67 -7.35 -3.64
CA MET A 33 -9.62 -6.99 -4.70
C MET A 33 -9.36 -7.78 -5.98
N GLU A 34 -8.09 -8.03 -6.33
CA GLU A 34 -7.74 -8.89 -7.46
C GLU A 34 -8.19 -10.34 -7.22
N ARG A 35 -7.99 -10.88 -6.01
CA ARG A 35 -8.52 -12.21 -5.64
C ARG A 35 -10.04 -12.27 -5.73
N ARG A 36 -10.74 -11.22 -5.30
CA ARG A 36 -12.20 -11.11 -5.42
C ARG A 36 -12.65 -11.09 -6.88
N ARG A 37 -11.92 -10.38 -7.75
CA ARG A 37 -12.15 -10.35 -9.21
C ARG A 37 -11.95 -11.74 -9.82
N MET A 38 -10.83 -12.41 -9.52
CA MET A 38 -10.50 -13.75 -10.02
C MET A 38 -11.58 -14.77 -9.62
N LYS A 39 -12.06 -14.74 -8.38
CA LYS A 39 -13.08 -15.67 -7.88
C LYS A 39 -14.48 -15.46 -8.50
N ARG A 40 -14.76 -14.25 -9.01
CA ARG A 40 -16.03 -13.89 -9.67
C ARG A 40 -15.90 -13.85 -11.21
N ARG A 41 -14.79 -14.35 -11.76
CA ARG A 41 -14.54 -14.40 -13.20
C ARG A 41 -15.40 -15.51 -13.83
N ASP A 42 -16.66 -15.18 -14.05
CA ASP A 42 -17.61 -15.98 -14.80
C ASP A 42 -17.25 -15.94 -16.29
N VAL A 43 -17.11 -17.11 -16.93
CA VAL A 43 -16.71 -17.23 -18.35
C VAL A 43 -17.73 -16.52 -19.26
N SER A 44 -18.98 -16.39 -18.80
CA SER A 44 -20.04 -15.63 -19.48
C SER A 44 -19.88 -14.10 -19.45
N ARG A 45 -18.96 -13.56 -18.62
CA ARG A 45 -18.77 -12.12 -18.39
C ARG A 45 -17.37 -11.61 -18.76
N LEU A 46 -16.64 -12.34 -19.59
CA LEU A 46 -15.32 -11.95 -20.10
C LEU A 46 -15.30 -10.56 -20.76
N GLU A 47 -16.43 -10.07 -21.27
CA GLU A 47 -16.58 -8.73 -21.86
C GLU A 47 -16.67 -7.60 -20.83
N GLN A 48 -16.96 -7.89 -19.55
CA GLN A 48 -16.90 -6.91 -18.47
C GLN A 48 -15.45 -6.82 -17.98
N VAL A 49 -14.60 -6.22 -18.80
CA VAL A 49 -13.23 -5.89 -18.42
C VAL A 49 -13.30 -4.86 -17.28
N GLY A 50 -13.27 -5.35 -16.04
CA GLY A 50 -13.16 -4.51 -14.86
C GLY A 50 -12.00 -3.52 -15.05
N TRP A 51 -12.35 -2.24 -15.08
CA TRP A 51 -11.56 -1.12 -15.60
C TRP A 51 -10.24 -0.87 -14.85
N VAL A 52 -10.11 -1.45 -13.65
CA VAL A 52 -8.99 -1.19 -12.73
C VAL A 52 -7.97 -2.34 -12.77
N PRO A 53 -6.68 -2.06 -13.05
CA PRO A 53 -5.61 -3.05 -13.00
C PRO A 53 -5.15 -3.27 -11.54
N TRP A 54 -5.93 -4.01 -10.76
CA TRP A 54 -5.64 -4.26 -9.33
C TRP A 54 -4.26 -4.89 -9.10
N LEU A 55 -3.81 -5.79 -9.97
CA LEU A 55 -2.48 -6.37 -9.89
C LEU A 55 -1.37 -5.32 -10.09
N GLY A 56 -1.56 -4.39 -11.03
CA GLY A 56 -0.61 -3.30 -11.26
C GLY A 56 -0.54 -2.33 -10.08
N LEU A 57 -1.69 -1.97 -9.51
CA LEU A 57 -1.79 -1.17 -8.28
C LEU A 57 -1.13 -1.88 -7.09
N PHE A 58 -1.38 -3.19 -6.93
CA PHE A 58 -0.73 -4.00 -5.92
C PHE A 58 0.79 -3.94 -6.07
N MET A 59 1.33 -4.21 -7.26
CA MET A 59 2.78 -4.23 -7.48
C MET A 59 3.41 -2.85 -7.24
N ALA A 60 2.83 -1.79 -7.79
CA ALA A 60 3.35 -0.43 -7.60
C ALA A 60 3.37 -0.02 -6.12
N CYS A 61 2.25 -0.20 -5.42
CA CYS A 61 2.15 0.17 -4.00
C CYS A 61 3.00 -0.75 -3.11
N ALA A 62 3.13 -2.03 -3.44
CA ALA A 62 3.97 -2.96 -2.68
C ALA A 62 5.46 -2.63 -2.82
N VAL A 63 5.92 -2.25 -4.02
CA VAL A 63 7.32 -1.87 -4.26
C VAL A 63 7.64 -0.54 -3.59
N ILE A 64 6.78 0.48 -3.76
CA ILE A 64 6.99 1.80 -3.16
C ILE A 64 6.91 1.70 -1.63
N GLY A 65 5.82 1.14 -1.11
CA GLY A 65 5.62 0.99 0.33
C GLY A 65 6.67 0.08 0.97
N GLY A 66 7.01 -1.03 0.32
CA GLY A 66 8.06 -1.94 0.77
C GLY A 66 9.44 -1.29 0.77
N GLY A 67 9.77 -0.48 -0.24
CA GLY A 67 11.03 0.28 -0.29
C GLY A 67 11.13 1.32 0.82
N MET A 68 10.05 2.08 1.05
CA MET A 68 9.98 3.07 2.13
C MET A 68 10.12 2.40 3.50
N LEU A 69 9.43 1.28 3.72
CA LEU A 69 9.53 0.49 4.94
C LEU A 69 10.93 -0.09 5.14
N ALA A 70 11.55 -0.66 4.10
CA ALA A 70 12.90 -1.23 4.19
C ALA A 70 13.95 -0.21 4.64
N MET A 71 13.80 1.06 4.23
CA MET A 71 14.72 2.14 4.61
C MET A 71 14.42 2.71 6.01
N SER A 72 13.14 2.79 6.39
CA SER A 72 12.72 3.46 7.62
C SER A 72 12.62 2.54 8.85
N LEU A 73 12.20 1.28 8.68
CA LEU A 73 12.05 0.34 9.79
C LEU A 73 13.31 0.16 10.64
N PRO A 74 14.52 0.00 10.08
CA PRO A 74 15.73 -0.20 10.88
C PRO A 74 16.03 1.01 11.77
N VAL A 75 15.81 2.21 11.23
CA VAL A 75 16.02 3.47 11.95
C VAL A 75 14.99 3.63 13.05
N VAL A 76 13.71 3.39 12.74
CA VAL A 76 12.63 3.50 13.73
C VAL A 76 12.77 2.45 14.83
N LEU A 77 13.01 1.18 14.49
CA LEU A 77 13.24 0.11 15.46
C LEU A 77 14.52 0.30 16.28
N GLY A 78 15.58 0.83 15.67
CA GLY A 78 16.82 1.15 16.38
C GLY A 78 16.73 2.41 17.27
N SER A 79 15.68 3.22 17.09
CA SER A 79 15.40 4.43 17.88
C SER A 79 14.36 4.23 19.00
N LEU A 80 13.76 3.04 19.09
CA LEU A 80 12.85 2.61 20.16
C LEU A 80 13.62 2.04 21.35
#